data_AF-A0A2N9MYS5-F1
#
_entry.id   AF-A0A2N9MYS5-F1
#
_cell.length_a   1.000
_cell.length_b   1.000
_cell.length_c   1.000
_cell.angle_alpha   90.00
_cell.angle_beta   90.00
_cell.angle_gamma   90.00
#
_symmetry.space_group_name_H-M   'P 1'
#
loop_
_entity.id
_entity.type
_entity.pdbx_description
1 polymer ?
#
loop_
_entity_poly.entity_id
_entity_poly.type
_entity_poly.pdbx_seq_one_letter_code
_entity_poly.pdbx_strand_id
1 'polypeptide(L)'
;MSADSLLRPYVSMRGKRYSSFHLCGMAGWALSSLLAVALVRREGLSYLPIAVAWLACVIGFLAFAMATKIVTGEERLTYYRHEVVLVAVAGAVLRLMHRPVFQYLDIVILGVGLFLACGRIGCLMVGCCHGRPSRWGVRYGRKHARYGFASHLAGVRLFPVQAVESVAVSAIVVLGALLFANRPAGAALAWYTMTYGAVRFGLEFLRGDPDRPYWLGYSESQWISLLLTGSILFGELSGRLPLSTWHAGVFAGLALTMVVVSLRRLVDRGIRFQLLQARHVDEIARAIRLDLKPSGPSGVPRVRQTSLGVQISGGSIETSGARLLHYAFSAPAQGMTGKRAATLARLMEQLTPGLGSPSLVEGRQGVFHVLFPPAAAGEAAR
;
A
#
# COMPACT_ATOMS: atom_id res chain seq x y z
N MET A 1 18.45 8.76 16.86
CA MET A 1 18.29 8.80 15.39
C MET A 1 16.81 8.66 15.06
N SER A 2 16.20 9.62 14.35
CA SER A 2 14.81 9.45 13.86
C SER A 2 14.75 8.26 12.89
N ALA A 3 13.68 7.46 12.92
CA ALA A 3 13.46 6.36 11.97
C ALA A 3 13.57 6.84 10.49
N ASP A 4 13.27 8.11 10.22
CA ASP A 4 13.37 8.73 8.89
C ASP A 4 14.81 8.78 8.37
N SER A 5 15.81 8.83 9.26
CA SER A 5 17.23 8.88 8.90
C SER A 5 17.77 7.56 8.32
N LEU A 6 17.09 6.45 8.64
CA LEU A 6 17.40 5.12 8.13
C LEU A 6 16.85 4.91 6.71
N LEU A 7 15.82 5.66 6.31
CA LEU A 7 15.21 5.55 4.99
C LEU A 7 16.12 6.17 3.93
N ARG A 8 16.75 5.31 3.13
CA ARG A 8 17.67 5.70 2.06
C ARG A 8 17.28 4.99 0.77
N PRO A 9 17.03 5.70 -0.34
CA PRO A 9 16.69 5.06 -1.60
C PRO A 9 17.87 4.33 -2.24
N TYR A 10 19.10 4.62 -1.79
CA TYR A 10 20.31 3.93 -2.22
C TYR A 10 21.29 3.72 -1.05
N VAL A 11 22.15 2.73 -1.22
CA VAL A 11 23.32 2.47 -0.39
C VAL A 11 24.57 2.74 -1.21
N SER A 12 25.52 3.49 -0.65
CA SER A 12 26.82 3.73 -1.28
C SER A 12 27.82 2.69 -0.79
N MET A 13 28.38 1.89 -1.69
CA MET A 13 29.44 0.92 -1.39
C MET A 13 30.57 1.09 -2.40
N ARG A 14 31.80 1.29 -1.91
CA ARG A 14 33.01 1.47 -2.75
C ARG A 14 32.83 2.52 -3.86
N GLY A 15 32.23 3.66 -3.54
CA GLY A 15 31.98 4.76 -4.49
C GLY A 15 30.80 4.56 -5.45
N LYS A 16 30.20 3.36 -5.53
CA LYS A 16 29.02 3.08 -6.37
C LYS A 16 27.73 3.17 -5.56
N ARG A 17 26.65 3.65 -6.18
CA ARG A 17 25.30 3.73 -5.58
C ARG A 17 24.46 2.55 -6.05
N TYR A 18 23.92 1.80 -5.10
CA TYR A 18 23.04 0.66 -5.35
C TYR A 18 21.64 1.00 -4.86
N SER A 19 20.61 0.68 -5.66
CA SER A 19 19.22 0.84 -5.25
C SER A 19 18.91 -0.02 -4.03
N SER A 20 18.42 0.58 -2.94
CA SER A 20 18.02 -0.17 -1.75
C SER A 20 16.91 -1.16 -2.07
N PHE A 21 16.01 -0.81 -2.99
CA PHE A 21 14.94 -1.69 -3.46
C PHE A 21 15.51 -2.97 -4.12
N HIS A 22 16.51 -2.84 -5.00
CA HIS A 22 17.14 -3.99 -5.64
C HIS A 22 17.95 -4.84 -4.66
N LEU A 23 18.68 -4.20 -3.73
CA LEU A 23 19.41 -4.92 -2.69
C LEU A 23 18.46 -5.76 -1.82
N CYS A 24 17.34 -5.18 -1.39
CA CYS A 24 16.32 -5.92 -0.64
C CYS A 24 15.68 -7.05 -1.48
N GLY A 25 15.45 -6.83 -2.77
CA GLY A 25 14.95 -7.87 -3.68
C GLY A 25 15.94 -9.04 -3.83
N MET A 26 17.23 -8.76 -4.03
CA MET A 26 18.27 -9.80 -4.13
C MET A 26 18.44 -10.56 -2.81
N ALA A 27 18.42 -9.85 -1.68
CA ALA A 27 18.45 -10.47 -0.35
C ALA A 27 17.22 -11.37 -0.14
N GLY A 28 16.03 -10.90 -0.51
CA GLY A 28 14.81 -11.69 -0.47
C GLY A 28 14.92 -12.96 -1.31
N TRP A 29 15.39 -12.85 -2.55
CA TRP A 29 15.56 -14.02 -3.43
C TRP A 29 16.54 -15.05 -2.87
N ALA A 30 17.68 -14.58 -2.34
CA ALA A 30 18.66 -15.46 -1.70
C ALA A 30 18.08 -16.16 -0.45
N LEU A 31 17.41 -15.41 0.43
CA LEU A 31 16.78 -15.96 1.63
C LEU A 31 15.65 -16.94 1.30
N SER A 32 14.80 -16.63 0.32
CA SER A 32 13.75 -17.52 -0.17
C SER A 32 14.31 -18.82 -0.76
N SER A 33 15.43 -18.74 -1.48
CA SER A 33 16.12 -19.92 -2.02
C SER A 33 16.70 -20.80 -0.91
N LEU A 34 17.34 -20.19 0.09
CA LEU A 34 17.87 -20.90 1.27
C LEU A 34 16.74 -21.58 2.07
N LEU A 35 15.63 -20.86 2.30
CA LEU A 35 14.46 -21.41 2.96
C LEU A 35 13.89 -22.61 2.19
N ALA A 36 13.75 -22.48 0.87
CA ALA A 36 13.25 -23.56 0.04
C ALA A 36 14.13 -24.80 0.09
N VAL A 37 15.46 -24.65 0.02
CA VAL A 37 16.42 -25.76 0.16
C VAL A 37 16.30 -26.41 1.54
N ALA A 38 16.21 -25.61 2.60
CA ALA A 38 16.07 -26.12 3.97
C ALA A 38 14.77 -26.92 4.16
N LEU A 39 13.65 -26.43 3.62
CA LEU A 39 12.35 -27.10 3.70
C LEU A 39 12.31 -28.38 2.84
N VAL A 40 12.87 -28.36 1.62
CA VAL A 40 12.99 -29.57 0.78
C VAL A 40 13.81 -30.64 1.48
N ARG A 41 14.93 -30.27 2.11
CA ARG A 41 15.75 -31.18 2.90
C ARG A 41 14.96 -31.76 4.09
N ARG A 42 14.22 -30.91 4.80
CA ARG A 42 13.45 -31.29 5.99
C ARG A 42 12.31 -32.25 5.65
N GLU A 43 11.63 -32.03 4.54
CA GLU A 43 10.50 -32.85 4.06
C GLU A 43 10.96 -34.10 3.26
N GLY A 44 12.27 -34.31 3.09
CA GLY A 44 12.80 -35.45 2.34
C GLY A 44 12.45 -35.43 0.85
N LEU A 45 12.20 -34.24 0.28
CA LEU A 45 11.79 -34.08 -1.11
C LEU A 45 12.99 -33.97 -2.07
N SER A 46 12.74 -34.13 -3.37
CA SER A 46 13.77 -33.95 -4.39
C SER A 46 14.01 -32.46 -4.66
N TYR A 47 15.27 -32.08 -4.86
CA TYR A 47 15.63 -30.69 -5.20
C TYR A 47 15.29 -30.31 -6.65
N LEU A 48 15.17 -31.29 -7.56
CA LEU A 48 14.94 -30.98 -8.97
C LEU A 48 13.58 -30.30 -9.21
N PRO A 49 12.45 -30.80 -8.69
CA PRO A 49 11.16 -30.14 -8.89
C PRO A 49 11.09 -28.72 -8.34
N ILE A 50 11.72 -28.46 -7.17
CA ILE A 50 11.73 -27.10 -6.62
C ILE A 50 12.60 -26.16 -7.45
N ALA A 51 13.73 -26.63 -7.99
CA ALA A 51 14.61 -25.83 -8.85
C ALA A 51 13.91 -25.45 -10.17
N VAL A 52 13.22 -26.43 -10.80
CA VAL A 52 12.44 -26.19 -12.01
C VAL A 52 11.26 -25.25 -11.73
N ALA A 53 10.54 -25.45 -10.62
CA ALA A 53 9.45 -24.55 -10.22
C ALA A 53 9.95 -23.13 -9.96
N TRP A 54 11.10 -22.94 -9.29
CA TRP A 54 11.70 -21.63 -9.09
C TRP A 54 12.09 -20.93 -10.40
N LEU A 55 12.71 -21.67 -11.32
CA LEU A 55 13.06 -21.13 -12.63
C LEU A 55 11.79 -20.72 -13.41
N ALA A 56 10.77 -21.57 -13.39
CA ALA A 56 9.48 -21.28 -14.01
C ALA A 56 8.79 -20.06 -13.37
N CYS A 57 8.87 -19.91 -12.05
CA CYS A 57 8.40 -18.72 -11.34
C CYS A 57 9.12 -17.45 -11.81
N VAL A 58 10.44 -17.46 -11.94
CA VAL A 58 11.21 -16.31 -12.44
C VAL A 58 10.80 -15.97 -13.87
N ILE A 59 10.73 -16.97 -14.76
CA ILE A 59 10.29 -16.78 -16.15
C ILE A 59 8.86 -16.25 -16.20
N GLY A 60 7.94 -16.84 -15.44
CA GLY A 60 6.54 -16.45 -15.35
C GLY A 60 6.36 -15.03 -14.83
N PHE A 61 7.14 -14.62 -13.82
CA PHE A 61 7.18 -13.25 -13.31
C PHE A 61 7.57 -12.27 -14.42
N LEU A 62 8.69 -12.53 -15.10
CA LEU A 62 9.21 -11.66 -16.16
C LEU A 62 8.25 -11.62 -17.35
N ALA A 63 7.72 -12.76 -17.78
CA ALA A 63 6.76 -12.86 -18.86
C ALA A 63 5.47 -12.09 -18.55
N PHE A 64 4.93 -12.23 -17.34
CA PHE A 64 3.72 -11.51 -16.93
C PHE A 64 3.95 -10.00 -16.80
N ALA A 65 5.10 -9.58 -16.25
CA ALA A 65 5.48 -8.17 -16.18
C ALA A 65 5.62 -7.56 -17.59
N MET A 66 6.28 -8.27 -18.51
CA MET A 66 6.44 -7.83 -19.90
C MET A 66 5.12 -7.81 -20.66
N ALA A 67 4.28 -8.84 -20.52
CA ALA A 67 2.95 -8.87 -21.12
C ALA A 67 2.08 -7.71 -20.64
N THR A 68 2.08 -7.44 -19.32
CA THR A 68 1.37 -6.29 -18.76
C THR A 68 1.88 -5.00 -19.37
N LYS A 69 3.20 -4.79 -19.42
CA LYS A 69 3.82 -3.60 -20.01
C LYS A 69 3.46 -3.42 -21.49
N ILE A 70 3.43 -4.50 -22.28
CA ILE A 70 3.06 -4.46 -23.70
C ILE A 70 1.59 -4.06 -23.86
N VAL A 71 0.70 -4.60 -23.01
CA VAL A 71 -0.75 -4.35 -23.10
C VAL A 71 -1.14 -2.98 -22.55
N THR A 72 -0.58 -2.57 -21.41
CA THR A 72 -0.99 -1.34 -20.71
C THR A 72 -0.11 -0.14 -21.06
N GLY A 73 1.04 -0.35 -21.71
CA GLY A 73 2.03 0.69 -21.98
C GLY A 73 2.80 1.17 -20.73
N GLU A 74 2.45 0.66 -19.54
CA GLU A 74 3.01 1.08 -18.26
C GLU A 74 3.55 -0.10 -17.46
N GLU A 75 4.66 0.11 -16.78
CA GLU A 75 5.22 -0.89 -15.88
C GLU A 75 4.50 -0.84 -14.52
N ARG A 76 3.50 -1.71 -14.34
CA ARG A 76 2.73 -1.83 -13.09
C ARG A 76 3.01 -3.15 -12.38
N LEU A 77 4.00 -3.15 -11.50
CA LEU A 77 4.34 -4.31 -10.68
C LEU A 77 3.47 -4.38 -9.42
N THR A 78 2.25 -4.90 -9.56
CA THR A 78 1.41 -5.24 -8.39
C THR A 78 1.77 -6.64 -7.89
N TYR A 79 2.48 -6.70 -6.77
CA TYR A 79 2.99 -7.95 -6.20
C TYR A 79 1.92 -9.04 -6.07
N TYR A 80 0.74 -8.68 -5.55
CA TYR A 80 -0.31 -9.66 -5.23
C TYR A 80 -0.88 -10.38 -6.47
N ARG A 81 -0.85 -9.76 -7.65
CA ARG A 81 -1.19 -10.43 -8.92
C ARG A 81 -0.09 -11.41 -9.32
N HIS A 82 1.17 -10.99 -9.18
CA HIS A 82 2.32 -11.83 -9.52
C HIS A 82 2.36 -13.06 -8.61
N GLU A 83 2.07 -12.92 -7.32
CA GLU A 83 1.96 -14.03 -6.38
C GLU A 83 1.00 -15.13 -6.87
N VAL A 84 -0.20 -14.76 -7.33
CA VAL A 84 -1.18 -15.72 -7.90
C VAL A 84 -0.60 -16.41 -9.13
N VAL A 85 0.04 -15.66 -10.03
CA VAL A 85 0.69 -16.22 -11.23
C VAL A 85 1.83 -17.18 -10.84
N LEU A 86 2.66 -16.82 -9.87
CA LEU A 86 3.77 -17.64 -9.40
C LEU A 86 3.29 -18.99 -8.86
N VAL A 87 2.27 -18.98 -7.99
CA VAL A 87 1.69 -20.21 -7.43
C VAL A 87 1.04 -21.05 -8.52
N ALA A 88 0.33 -20.44 -9.47
CA ALA A 88 -0.30 -21.15 -10.58
C ALA A 88 0.73 -21.79 -11.52
N VAL A 89 1.78 -21.06 -11.89
CA VAL A 89 2.88 -21.55 -12.75
C VAL A 89 3.62 -22.69 -12.05
N ALA A 90 3.98 -22.53 -10.78
CA ALA A 90 4.60 -23.60 -10.01
C ALA A 90 3.70 -24.85 -9.96
N GLY A 91 2.42 -24.67 -9.66
CA GLY A 91 1.46 -25.78 -9.62
C GLY A 91 1.32 -26.51 -10.96
N ALA A 92 1.27 -25.77 -12.07
CA ALA A 92 1.21 -26.33 -13.41
C ALA A 92 2.46 -27.15 -13.74
N VAL A 93 3.65 -26.59 -13.50
CA VAL A 93 4.94 -27.29 -13.74
C VAL A 93 5.06 -28.54 -12.89
N LEU A 94 4.74 -28.47 -11.61
CA LEU A 94 4.77 -29.62 -10.70
C LEU A 94 3.80 -30.73 -11.13
N ARG A 95 2.62 -30.34 -11.64
CA ARG A 95 1.64 -31.27 -12.20
C ARG A 95 2.16 -31.95 -13.46
N LEU A 96 2.78 -31.20 -14.37
CA LEU A 96 3.40 -31.75 -15.59
C LEU A 96 4.56 -32.71 -15.25
N MET A 97 5.29 -32.44 -14.17
CA MET A 97 6.36 -33.30 -13.67
C MET A 97 5.86 -34.52 -12.87
N HIS A 98 4.53 -34.69 -12.70
CA HIS A 98 3.92 -35.78 -11.92
C HIS A 98 4.45 -35.84 -10.47
N ARG A 99 4.61 -34.67 -9.83
CA ARG A 99 5.13 -34.53 -8.45
C ARG A 99 4.00 -34.19 -7.47
N PRO A 100 4.20 -34.42 -6.15
CA PRO A 100 3.21 -34.05 -5.13
C PRO A 100 3.03 -32.53 -5.03
N VAL A 101 2.10 -32.00 -5.82
CA VAL A 101 1.93 -30.55 -6.06
C VAL A 101 1.83 -29.76 -4.76
N PHE A 102 0.95 -30.17 -3.83
CA PHE A 102 0.70 -29.40 -2.61
C PHE A 102 1.91 -29.34 -1.67
N GLN A 103 2.73 -30.40 -1.59
CA GLN A 103 3.95 -30.39 -0.75
C GLN A 103 4.97 -29.37 -1.27
N TYR A 104 5.15 -29.28 -2.59
CA TYR A 104 6.04 -28.27 -3.17
C TYR A 104 5.43 -26.88 -3.14
N LEU A 105 4.10 -26.73 -3.29
CA LEU A 105 3.43 -25.43 -3.18
C LEU A 105 3.53 -24.84 -1.77
N ASP A 106 3.49 -25.66 -0.73
CA ASP A 106 3.76 -25.25 0.66
C ASP A 106 5.15 -24.60 0.80
N ILE A 107 6.16 -25.11 0.09
CA ILE A 107 7.52 -24.55 0.09
C ILE A 107 7.57 -23.27 -0.76
N VAL A 108 6.98 -23.30 -1.95
CA VAL A 108 6.96 -22.15 -2.88
C VAL A 108 6.29 -20.95 -2.24
N ILE A 109 5.12 -21.11 -1.62
CA ILE A 109 4.37 -19.99 -1.05
C ILE A 109 5.10 -19.34 0.14
N LEU A 110 5.77 -20.12 0.99
CA LEU A 110 6.60 -19.58 2.07
C LEU A 110 7.82 -18.84 1.52
N GLY A 111 8.45 -19.36 0.45
CA GLY A 111 9.52 -18.67 -0.27
C GLY A 111 9.04 -17.35 -0.90
N VAL A 112 7.88 -17.35 -1.54
CA VAL A 112 7.25 -16.15 -2.10
C VAL A 112 6.92 -15.15 -0.99
N GLY A 113 6.42 -15.61 0.16
CA GLY A 113 6.19 -14.76 1.33
C GLY A 113 7.47 -14.11 1.84
N LEU A 114 8.58 -14.85 1.93
CA LEU A 114 9.86 -14.28 2.37
C LEU A 114 10.39 -13.23 1.40
N PHE A 115 10.24 -13.48 0.09
CA PHE A 115 10.59 -12.53 -0.95
C PHE A 115 9.75 -11.24 -0.83
N LEU A 116 8.45 -11.38 -0.59
CA LEU A 116 7.54 -10.26 -0.31
C LEU A 116 8.01 -9.45 0.90
N ALA A 117 8.30 -10.11 2.02
CA ALA A 117 8.69 -9.45 3.25
C ALA A 117 9.92 -8.55 3.04
N CYS A 118 10.93 -9.06 2.33
CA CYS A 118 12.11 -8.28 1.94
C CYS A 118 11.78 -7.18 0.92
N GLY A 119 10.96 -7.48 -0.09
CA GLY A 119 10.49 -6.51 -1.07
C GLY A 119 9.78 -5.31 -0.43
N ARG A 120 9.00 -5.53 0.64
CA ARG A 120 8.33 -4.46 1.40
C ARG A 120 9.29 -3.60 2.19
N ILE A 121 10.40 -4.14 2.69
CA ILE A 121 11.50 -3.34 3.24
C ILE A 121 12.09 -2.47 2.13
N GLY A 122 12.29 -3.03 0.93
CA GLY A 122 12.70 -2.26 -0.25
C GLY A 122 11.74 -1.11 -0.55
N CYS A 123 10.42 -1.38 -0.58
CA CYS A 123 9.39 -0.36 -0.78
C CYS A 123 9.45 0.75 0.29
N LEU A 124 9.65 0.37 1.55
CA LEU A 124 9.79 1.31 2.67
C LEU A 124 10.98 2.24 2.46
N MET A 125 12.10 1.75 1.93
CA MET A 125 13.34 2.51 1.73
C MET A 125 13.25 3.54 0.60
N VAL A 126 12.45 3.26 -0.44
CA VAL A 126 12.28 4.17 -1.59
C VAL A 126 11.03 5.04 -1.49
N GLY A 127 10.06 4.65 -0.66
CA GLY A 127 8.80 5.35 -0.44
C GLY A 127 7.67 4.99 -1.40
N CYS A 128 7.81 3.91 -2.18
CA CYS A 128 6.70 3.40 -2.98
C CYS A 128 5.70 2.61 -2.12
N CYS A 129 4.47 2.43 -2.61
CA CYS A 129 3.41 1.71 -1.91
C CYS A 129 3.12 2.25 -0.49
N HIS A 130 3.22 3.57 -0.30
CA HIS A 130 3.09 4.20 1.02
C HIS A 130 1.65 4.20 1.54
N GLY A 131 1.51 4.38 2.85
CA GLY A 131 0.22 4.60 3.49
C GLY A 131 -0.31 6.02 3.27
N ARG A 132 -1.50 6.28 3.82
CA ARG A 132 -2.15 7.59 3.80
C ARG A 132 -1.41 8.59 4.71
N PRO A 133 -1.60 9.90 4.49
CA PRO A 133 -1.21 10.92 5.47
C PRO A 133 -1.72 10.56 6.86
N SER A 134 -0.85 10.71 7.87
CA SER A 134 -1.14 10.28 9.23
C SER A 134 -0.34 11.11 10.24
N ARG A 135 -0.85 11.20 11.47
CA ARG A 135 -0.17 11.83 12.61
C ARG A 135 1.04 11.01 13.09
N TRP A 136 1.09 9.72 12.76
CA TRP A 136 2.19 8.82 13.08
C TRP A 136 2.71 8.10 11.83
N GLY A 137 4.02 7.86 11.80
CA GLY A 137 4.69 7.18 10.71
C GLY A 137 5.96 7.88 10.24
N VAL A 138 6.32 7.64 8.99
CA VAL A 138 7.61 8.02 8.39
C VAL A 138 7.48 9.21 7.43
N ARG A 139 8.58 9.94 7.22
CA ARG A 139 8.66 11.04 6.26
C ARG A 139 9.69 10.75 5.17
N TYR A 140 9.29 10.95 3.92
CA TYR A 140 10.19 10.86 2.78
C TYR A 140 10.67 12.26 2.37
N GLY A 141 11.98 12.46 2.34
CA GLY A 141 12.59 13.71 1.87
C GLY A 141 12.72 13.83 0.35
N ARG A 142 13.13 15.02 -0.13
CA ARG A 142 13.37 15.33 -1.55
C ARG A 142 14.30 14.34 -2.26
N LYS A 143 15.21 13.69 -1.53
CA LYS A 143 16.09 12.66 -2.07
C LYS A 143 15.30 11.49 -2.67
N HIS A 144 14.18 11.10 -2.07
CA HIS A 144 13.32 10.01 -2.58
C HIS A 144 12.56 10.44 -3.83
N ALA A 145 12.22 11.72 -3.96
CA ALA A 145 11.51 12.22 -5.13
C ALA A 145 12.31 12.05 -6.43
N ARG A 146 13.65 12.11 -6.35
CA ARG A 146 14.54 11.79 -7.48
C ARG A 146 14.51 10.32 -7.90
N TYR A 147 13.90 9.45 -7.10
CA TYR A 147 13.79 8.00 -7.33
C TYR A 147 12.31 7.56 -7.48
N GLY A 148 11.43 8.46 -7.92
CA GLY A 148 10.04 8.13 -8.25
C GLY A 148 9.02 8.33 -7.13
N PHE A 149 9.44 8.81 -5.94
CA PHE A 149 8.48 9.24 -4.92
C PHE A 149 7.80 10.56 -5.31
N ALA A 150 6.51 10.69 -5.01
CA ALA A 150 5.73 11.88 -5.31
C ALA A 150 6.31 13.14 -4.60
N SER A 151 6.82 14.11 -5.36
CA SER A 151 7.52 15.28 -4.81
C SER A 151 6.62 16.17 -3.95
N HIS A 152 5.32 16.24 -4.24
CA HIS A 152 4.34 16.97 -3.42
C HIS A 152 4.05 16.33 -2.07
N LEU A 153 4.38 15.04 -1.89
CA LEU A 153 4.31 14.35 -0.60
C LEU A 153 5.62 14.43 0.19
N ALA A 154 6.65 15.10 -0.33
CA ALA A 154 7.93 15.23 0.36
C ALA A 154 7.76 15.98 1.69
N GLY A 155 8.21 15.33 2.78
CA GLY A 155 8.08 15.81 4.14
C GLY A 155 6.71 15.55 4.79
N VAL A 156 5.70 15.09 4.05
CA VAL A 156 4.41 14.63 4.62
C VAL A 156 4.66 13.37 5.45
N ARG A 157 4.02 13.27 6.62
CA ARG A 157 4.10 12.07 7.46
C ARG A 157 3.08 11.05 6.96
N LEU A 158 3.56 9.87 6.61
CA LEU A 158 2.77 8.80 6.01
C LEU A 158 2.79 7.56 6.91
N PHE A 159 1.64 6.88 7.00
CA PHE A 159 1.56 5.62 7.74
C PHE A 159 2.49 4.57 7.07
N PRO A 160 3.36 3.87 7.82
CA PRO A 160 4.39 2.99 7.26
C PRO A 160 3.81 1.61 6.94
N VAL A 161 2.82 1.55 6.05
CA VAL A 161 2.10 0.32 5.67
C VAL A 161 3.06 -0.78 5.20
N GLN A 162 4.18 -0.40 4.57
CA GLN A 162 5.19 -1.33 4.08
C GLN A 162 5.94 -2.03 5.23
N ALA A 163 6.24 -1.32 6.31
CA ALA A 163 6.87 -1.90 7.49
C ALA A 163 5.92 -2.89 8.19
N VAL A 164 4.66 -2.49 8.36
CA VAL A 164 3.62 -3.35 8.96
C VAL A 164 3.42 -4.61 8.12
N GLU A 165 3.33 -4.48 6.80
CA GLU A 165 3.20 -5.62 5.88
C GLU A 165 4.42 -6.54 5.95
N SER A 166 5.64 -5.99 5.96
CA SER A 166 6.87 -6.78 6.07
C SER A 166 6.94 -7.59 7.36
N VAL A 167 6.65 -6.98 8.50
CA VAL A 167 6.65 -7.67 9.81
C VAL A 167 5.59 -8.77 9.84
N ALA A 168 4.37 -8.47 9.39
CA ALA A 168 3.28 -9.44 9.36
C ALA A 168 3.61 -10.65 8.47
N VAL A 169 4.12 -10.41 7.25
CA VAL A 169 4.48 -11.49 6.31
C VAL A 169 5.66 -12.30 6.84
N SER A 170 6.69 -11.67 7.41
CA SER A 170 7.80 -12.40 8.05
C SER A 170 7.30 -13.31 9.16
N ALA A 171 6.40 -12.84 10.01
CA ALA A 171 5.80 -13.66 11.07
C ALA A 171 4.99 -14.82 10.49
N ILE A 172 4.17 -14.58 9.46
CA ILE A 172 3.39 -15.61 8.78
C ILE A 172 4.32 -16.70 8.20
N VAL A 173 5.42 -16.31 7.56
CA VAL A 173 6.39 -17.24 6.95
C VAL A 173 7.13 -18.04 8.02
N VAL A 174 7.62 -17.39 9.07
CA VAL A 174 8.32 -18.07 10.17
C VAL A 174 7.39 -19.06 10.87
N LEU A 175 6.18 -18.65 11.24
CA LEU A 175 5.19 -19.54 11.85
C LEU A 175 4.77 -20.66 10.88
N GLY A 176 4.64 -20.35 9.59
CA GLY A 176 4.40 -21.33 8.52
C GLY A 176 5.47 -22.42 8.48
N ALA A 177 6.74 -22.02 8.39
CA ALA A 177 7.88 -22.93 8.32
C ALA A 177 8.11 -23.75 9.61
N LEU A 178 7.70 -23.21 10.78
CA LEU A 178 7.86 -23.89 12.06
C LEU A 178 6.70 -24.83 12.39
N LEU A 179 5.45 -24.34 12.30
CA LEU A 179 4.26 -25.03 12.78
C LEU A 179 3.66 -26.00 11.75
N PHE A 180 3.87 -25.71 10.46
CA PHE A 180 3.29 -26.48 9.36
C PHE A 180 4.27 -27.42 8.66
N ALA A 181 5.51 -27.48 9.14
CA ALA A 181 6.41 -28.55 8.76
C ALA A 181 5.91 -29.89 9.31
N ASN A 182 5.95 -30.94 8.49
CA ASN A 182 5.35 -32.25 8.77
C ASN A 182 3.81 -32.25 8.92
N ARG A 183 3.10 -31.18 8.52
CA ARG A 183 1.63 -31.19 8.42
C ARG A 183 1.20 -31.77 7.06
N PRO A 184 -0.09 -32.13 6.89
CA PRO A 184 -0.59 -32.62 5.61
C PRO A 184 -0.28 -31.62 4.48
N ALA A 185 0.00 -32.15 3.31
CA ALA A 185 0.31 -31.35 2.13
C ALA A 185 -0.78 -30.29 1.86
N GLY A 186 -0.36 -29.05 1.62
CA GLY A 186 -1.24 -27.91 1.38
C GLY A 186 -1.58 -27.11 2.65
N ALA A 187 -1.15 -27.56 3.84
CA ALA A 187 -1.45 -26.87 5.08
C ALA A 187 -0.72 -25.51 5.19
N ALA A 188 0.54 -25.43 4.75
CA ALA A 188 1.28 -24.16 4.80
C ALA A 188 0.76 -23.16 3.75
N LEU A 189 0.35 -23.65 2.58
CA LEU A 189 -0.33 -22.89 1.53
C LEU A 189 -1.64 -22.30 2.04
N ALA A 190 -2.48 -23.12 2.68
CA ALA A 190 -3.73 -22.65 3.25
C ALA A 190 -3.49 -21.62 4.37
N TRP A 191 -2.57 -21.91 5.30
CA TRP A 191 -2.15 -20.99 6.37
C TRP A 191 -1.71 -19.63 5.83
N TYR A 192 -0.75 -19.63 4.91
CA TYR A 192 -0.21 -18.39 4.34
C TYR A 192 -1.31 -17.62 3.60
N THR A 193 -2.08 -18.30 2.74
CA THR A 193 -3.11 -17.65 1.91
C THR A 193 -4.20 -17.01 2.77
N MET A 194 -4.62 -17.69 3.84
CA MET A 194 -5.65 -17.20 4.75
C MET A 194 -5.16 -16.02 5.59
N THR A 195 -3.99 -16.14 6.21
CA THR A 195 -3.44 -15.10 7.08
C THR A 195 -2.96 -13.89 6.29
N TYR A 196 -2.19 -14.08 5.22
CA TYR A 196 -1.75 -12.98 4.38
C TYR A 196 -2.92 -12.34 3.63
N GLY A 197 -3.91 -13.12 3.17
CA GLY A 197 -5.15 -12.58 2.60
C GLY A 197 -5.86 -11.62 3.56
N ALA A 198 -6.00 -11.99 4.83
CA ALA A 198 -6.60 -11.13 5.85
C ALA A 198 -5.78 -9.85 6.12
N VAL A 199 -4.46 -9.99 6.27
CA VAL A 199 -3.54 -8.85 6.44
C VAL A 199 -3.61 -7.91 5.24
N ARG A 200 -3.49 -8.46 4.02
CA ARG A 200 -3.52 -7.70 2.76
C ARG A 200 -4.83 -6.94 2.60
N PHE A 201 -5.96 -7.59 2.91
CA PHE A 201 -7.28 -6.98 2.87
C PHE A 201 -7.39 -5.79 3.82
N GLY A 202 -6.94 -5.94 5.07
CA GLY A 202 -6.99 -4.89 6.09
C GLY A 202 -6.07 -3.70 5.78
N LEU A 203 -4.82 -3.97 5.38
CA LEU A 203 -3.84 -2.93 5.06
C LEU A 203 -4.26 -2.04 3.91
N GLU A 204 -5.13 -2.50 3.01
CA GLU A 204 -5.59 -1.68 1.90
C GLU A 204 -6.38 -0.45 2.34
N PHE A 205 -7.10 -0.49 3.46
CA PHE A 205 -7.79 0.69 3.99
C PHE A 205 -6.82 1.80 4.43
N LEU A 206 -5.57 1.43 4.71
CA LEU A 206 -4.50 2.32 5.17
C LEU A 206 -3.58 2.80 4.01
N ARG A 207 -3.75 2.27 2.79
CA ARG A 207 -2.91 2.63 1.64
C ARG A 207 -3.24 4.00 1.06
N GLY A 208 -2.20 4.70 0.63
CA GLY A 208 -2.27 6.07 0.12
C GLY A 208 -1.76 6.24 -1.31
N ASP A 209 -1.41 5.16 -2.01
CA ASP A 209 -0.96 5.22 -3.40
C ASP A 209 -2.14 5.36 -4.39
N PRO A 210 -2.15 6.38 -5.27
CA PRO A 210 -3.32 6.77 -6.06
C PRO A 210 -3.60 5.86 -7.27
N ASP A 211 -2.61 5.13 -7.77
CA ASP A 211 -2.70 4.38 -9.03
C ASP A 211 -3.37 2.99 -8.89
N ARG A 212 -4.00 2.74 -7.74
CA ARG A 212 -4.65 1.45 -7.48
C ARG A 212 -6.02 1.35 -8.14
N PRO A 213 -6.32 0.23 -8.83
CA PRO A 213 -7.66 -0.02 -9.35
C PRO A 213 -8.63 -0.32 -8.20
N TYR A 214 -9.78 0.34 -8.23
CA TYR A 214 -10.91 0.09 -7.33
C TYR A 214 -12.12 -0.37 -8.14
N TRP A 215 -12.83 -1.37 -7.62
CA TRP A 215 -14.09 -1.87 -8.15
C TRP A 215 -15.12 -1.97 -7.02
N LEU A 216 -16.32 -1.42 -7.24
CA LEU A 216 -17.37 -1.29 -6.22
C LEU A 216 -16.89 -0.68 -4.89
N GLY A 217 -15.94 0.26 -4.95
CA GLY A 217 -15.39 0.93 -3.78
C GLY A 217 -14.38 0.10 -2.95
N TYR A 218 -13.98 -1.07 -3.43
CA TYR A 218 -12.91 -1.88 -2.83
C TYR A 218 -11.75 -2.00 -3.81
N SER A 219 -10.53 -2.13 -3.28
CA SER A 219 -9.39 -2.35 -4.15
C SER A 219 -9.48 -3.71 -4.82
N GLU A 220 -8.81 -3.86 -5.95
CA GLU A 220 -8.56 -5.17 -6.52
C GLU A 220 -7.92 -6.14 -5.52
N SER A 221 -6.97 -5.69 -4.68
CA SER A 221 -6.31 -6.59 -3.73
C SER A 221 -7.28 -7.16 -2.69
N GLN A 222 -8.31 -6.40 -2.29
CA GLN A 222 -9.35 -6.90 -1.38
C GLN A 222 -10.22 -7.97 -2.05
N TRP A 223 -10.55 -7.79 -3.32
CA TRP A 223 -11.26 -8.80 -4.10
C TRP A 223 -10.44 -10.07 -4.29
N ILE A 224 -9.15 -9.93 -4.64
CA ILE A 224 -8.24 -11.08 -4.76
C ILE A 224 -8.12 -11.80 -3.40
N SER A 225 -8.02 -11.08 -2.29
CA SER A 225 -7.95 -11.72 -0.95
C SER A 225 -9.21 -12.52 -0.64
N LEU A 226 -10.40 -12.00 -0.98
CA LEU A 226 -11.65 -12.74 -0.81
C LEU A 226 -11.72 -13.97 -1.72
N LEU A 227 -11.30 -13.85 -2.98
CA LEU A 227 -11.28 -14.95 -3.93
C LEU A 227 -10.30 -16.06 -3.52
N LEU A 228 -9.09 -15.71 -3.08
CA LEU A 228 -8.08 -16.68 -2.67
C LEU A 228 -8.48 -17.40 -1.38
N THR A 229 -8.99 -16.67 -0.38
CA THR A 229 -9.50 -17.28 0.86
C THR A 229 -10.72 -18.18 0.57
N GLY A 230 -11.63 -17.76 -0.30
CA GLY A 230 -12.74 -18.60 -0.76
C GLY A 230 -12.29 -19.84 -1.54
N SER A 231 -11.22 -19.73 -2.34
CA SER A 231 -10.65 -20.87 -3.09
C SER A 231 -10.03 -21.91 -2.17
N ILE A 232 -9.35 -21.49 -1.10
CA ILE A 232 -8.84 -22.41 -0.07
C ILE A 232 -10.01 -23.12 0.63
N LEU A 233 -11.05 -22.39 1.06
CA LEU A 233 -12.24 -23.00 1.68
C LEU A 233 -12.90 -24.03 0.78
N PHE A 234 -13.07 -23.70 -0.50
CA PHE A 234 -13.61 -24.65 -1.47
C PHE A 234 -12.71 -25.88 -1.61
N GLY A 235 -11.39 -25.70 -1.62
CA GLY A 235 -10.42 -26.79 -1.60
C GLY A 235 -10.57 -27.70 -0.38
N GLU A 236 -10.80 -27.15 0.80
CA GLU A 236 -11.03 -27.90 2.03
C GLU A 236 -12.38 -28.64 2.03
N LEU A 237 -13.47 -27.96 1.68
CA LEU A 237 -14.81 -28.55 1.60
C LEU A 237 -14.91 -29.65 0.54
N SER A 238 -14.08 -29.58 -0.51
CA SER A 238 -13.98 -30.62 -1.53
C SER A 238 -13.02 -31.76 -1.19
N GLY A 239 -12.43 -31.75 0.02
CA GLY A 239 -11.51 -32.79 0.50
C GLY A 239 -10.13 -32.77 -0.17
N ARG A 240 -9.77 -31.72 -0.92
CA ARG A 240 -8.47 -31.57 -1.59
C ARG A 240 -7.39 -30.96 -0.70
N LEU A 241 -7.80 -30.22 0.32
CA LEU A 241 -6.92 -29.57 1.31
C LEU A 241 -7.31 -30.00 2.73
N PRO A 242 -6.38 -29.96 3.69
CA PRO A 242 -6.68 -30.29 5.08
C PRO A 242 -7.63 -29.25 5.69
N LEU A 243 -8.74 -29.72 6.26
CA LEU A 243 -9.76 -28.88 6.88
C LEU A 243 -9.21 -28.13 8.11
N SER A 244 -9.45 -26.81 8.16
CA SER A 244 -9.18 -25.98 9.33
C SER A 244 -10.42 -25.20 9.77
N THR A 245 -10.70 -25.21 11.07
CA THR A 245 -11.94 -24.64 11.64
C THR A 245 -12.00 -23.11 11.60
N TRP A 246 -10.85 -22.42 11.63
CA TRP A 246 -10.79 -20.96 11.66
C TRP A 246 -10.84 -20.32 10.26
N HIS A 247 -10.56 -21.08 9.20
CA HIS A 247 -10.56 -20.59 7.81
C HIS A 247 -11.92 -20.03 7.41
N ALA A 248 -13.01 -20.70 7.78
CA ALA A 248 -14.37 -20.23 7.50
C ALA A 248 -14.64 -18.89 8.20
N GLY A 249 -14.15 -18.73 9.43
CA GLY A 249 -14.24 -17.48 10.19
C GLY A 249 -13.50 -16.33 9.53
N VAL A 250 -12.32 -16.57 8.95
CA VAL A 250 -11.56 -15.54 8.21
C VAL A 250 -12.34 -15.08 6.98
N PHE A 251 -12.74 -16.00 6.10
CA PHE A 251 -13.50 -15.64 4.90
C PHE A 251 -14.79 -14.90 5.24
N ALA A 252 -15.57 -15.41 6.19
CA ALA A 252 -16.80 -14.78 6.65
C ALA A 252 -16.52 -13.37 7.23
N GLY A 253 -15.44 -13.21 7.98
CA GLY A 253 -15.01 -11.91 8.52
C GLY A 253 -14.65 -10.90 7.42
N LEU A 254 -13.94 -11.32 6.37
CA LEU A 254 -13.63 -10.46 5.23
C LEU A 254 -14.91 -10.04 4.48
N ALA A 255 -15.77 -11.00 4.16
CA ALA A 255 -17.05 -10.75 3.48
C ALA A 255 -17.94 -9.82 4.31
N LEU A 256 -18.09 -10.09 5.61
CA LEU A 256 -18.87 -9.27 6.53
C LEU A 256 -18.31 -7.85 6.62
N THR A 257 -16.98 -7.70 6.66
CA THR A 257 -16.34 -6.37 6.65
C THR A 257 -16.70 -5.59 5.39
N MET A 258 -16.71 -6.24 4.22
CA MET A 258 -17.15 -5.59 2.97
C MET A 258 -18.64 -5.20 3.04
N VAL A 259 -19.50 -6.05 3.57
CA VAL A 259 -20.93 -5.70 3.73
C VAL A 259 -21.10 -4.50 4.67
N VAL A 260 -20.51 -4.55 5.87
CA VAL A 260 -20.61 -3.50 6.88
C VAL A 260 -20.05 -2.17 6.38
N VAL A 261 -18.89 -2.18 5.72
CA VAL A 261 -18.29 -0.96 5.16
C VAL A 261 -19.15 -0.40 4.03
N SER A 262 -19.73 -1.24 3.18
CA SER A 262 -20.66 -0.81 2.13
C SER A 262 -21.92 -0.17 2.70
N LEU A 263 -22.54 -0.79 3.72
CA LEU A 263 -23.70 -0.23 4.41
C LEU A 263 -23.38 1.12 5.06
N ARG A 264 -22.23 1.25 5.73
CA ARG A 264 -21.77 2.53 6.30
C ARG A 264 -21.57 3.61 5.24
N ARG A 265 -21.07 3.23 4.06
CA ARG A 265 -20.90 4.16 2.93
C ARG A 265 -22.25 4.63 2.39
N LEU A 266 -23.30 3.78 2.40
CA LEU A 266 -24.64 4.21 2.01
C LEU A 266 -25.20 5.27 2.98
N VAL A 267 -24.97 5.11 4.29
CA VAL A 267 -25.44 6.06 5.32
C VAL A 267 -24.79 7.44 5.18
N ASP A 268 -23.47 7.52 4.95
CA ASP A 268 -22.75 8.79 4.74
C ASP A 268 -22.77 9.26 3.27
N ARG A 269 -23.59 8.64 2.41
CA ARG A 269 -23.62 8.84 0.95
C ARG A 269 -22.22 8.81 0.30
N GLY A 270 -21.30 8.06 0.89
CA GLY A 270 -19.91 7.92 0.44
C GLY A 270 -19.04 9.17 0.61
N ILE A 271 -19.51 10.23 1.26
CA ILE A 271 -18.82 11.53 1.30
C ILE A 271 -17.39 11.39 1.84
N ARG A 272 -17.22 10.84 3.06
CA ARG A 272 -15.87 10.66 3.64
C ARG A 272 -15.01 9.72 2.82
N PHE A 273 -15.60 8.65 2.27
CA PHE A 273 -14.88 7.67 1.47
C PHE A 273 -14.30 8.31 0.19
N GLN A 274 -15.12 9.06 -0.55
CA GLN A 274 -14.70 9.75 -1.77
C GLN A 274 -13.64 10.81 -1.46
N LEU A 275 -13.90 11.68 -0.47
CA LEU A 275 -12.98 12.78 -0.13
C LEU A 275 -11.61 12.30 0.33
N LEU A 276 -11.55 11.17 1.02
CA LEU A 276 -10.29 10.65 1.54
C LEU A 276 -9.66 9.61 0.61
N GLN A 277 -10.28 9.23 -0.50
CA GLN A 277 -9.71 8.27 -1.45
C GLN A 277 -8.30 8.72 -1.88
N ALA A 278 -7.36 7.77 -2.02
CA ALA A 278 -5.95 8.06 -2.27
C ALA A 278 -5.73 9.02 -3.46
N ARG A 279 -6.49 8.83 -4.56
CA ARG A 279 -6.47 9.72 -5.72
C ARG A 279 -6.86 11.17 -5.39
N HIS A 280 -7.95 11.36 -4.64
CA HIS A 280 -8.40 12.70 -4.28
C HIS A 280 -7.46 13.38 -3.27
N VAL A 281 -6.93 12.62 -2.31
CA VAL A 281 -5.89 13.09 -1.38
C VAL A 281 -4.66 13.57 -2.15
N ASP A 282 -4.25 12.81 -3.17
CA ASP A 282 -3.11 13.13 -4.01
C ASP A 282 -3.35 14.39 -4.87
N GLU A 283 -4.55 14.56 -5.45
CA GLU A 283 -4.96 15.79 -6.16
C GLU A 283 -4.91 17.02 -5.25
N ILE A 284 -5.43 16.92 -4.02
CA ILE A 284 -5.37 18.00 -3.02
C ILE A 284 -3.90 18.31 -2.67
N ALA A 285 -3.10 17.30 -2.39
CA ALA A 285 -1.69 17.48 -2.04
C ALA A 285 -0.90 18.15 -3.16
N ARG A 286 -1.15 17.78 -4.43
CA ARG A 286 -0.58 18.43 -5.61
C ARG A 286 -1.00 19.90 -5.70
N ALA A 287 -2.30 20.18 -5.58
CA ALA A 287 -2.83 21.55 -5.66
C ALA A 287 -2.14 22.46 -4.63
N ILE A 288 -2.10 22.03 -3.36
CA ILE A 288 -1.50 22.81 -2.26
C ILE A 288 0.00 23.06 -2.48
N ARG A 289 0.75 22.03 -2.87
CA ARG A 289 2.23 22.06 -2.86
C ARG A 289 2.86 22.62 -4.13
N LEU A 290 2.21 22.42 -5.28
CA LEU A 290 2.78 22.73 -6.59
C LEU A 290 2.12 23.96 -7.21
N ASP A 291 0.79 24.05 -7.12
CA ASP A 291 0.01 25.03 -7.88
C ASP A 291 -0.34 26.29 -7.09
N LEU A 292 -0.58 26.14 -5.79
CA LEU A 292 -1.13 27.18 -4.91
C LEU A 292 -0.07 27.83 -4.02
N LYS A 293 1.19 27.90 -4.47
CA LYS A 293 2.19 28.74 -3.78
C LYS A 293 1.65 30.17 -3.73
N PRO A 294 1.56 30.79 -2.53
CA PRO A 294 0.92 32.09 -2.38
C PRO A 294 1.68 33.10 -3.24
N SER A 295 1.01 33.58 -4.28
CA SER A 295 1.46 34.71 -5.10
C SER A 295 1.34 35.98 -4.26
N GLY A 296 2.15 37.00 -4.55
CA GLY A 296 2.12 38.27 -3.82
C GLY A 296 0.72 38.93 -3.81
N PRO A 297 0.54 39.99 -3.00
CA PRO A 297 -0.76 40.56 -2.62
C PRO A 297 -1.69 41.02 -3.77
N SER A 298 -1.20 41.05 -5.02
CA SER A 298 -1.93 41.55 -6.20
C SER A 298 -2.26 40.46 -7.24
N GLY A 299 -2.03 39.18 -6.94
CA GLY A 299 -2.28 38.09 -7.89
C GLY A 299 -3.74 37.61 -7.89
N VAL A 300 -4.31 37.36 -9.08
CA VAL A 300 -5.59 36.63 -9.23
C VAL A 300 -5.48 35.29 -8.50
N PRO A 301 -6.40 34.95 -7.58
CA PRO A 301 -6.34 33.70 -6.84
C PRO A 301 -6.41 32.52 -7.82
N ARG A 302 -5.35 31.71 -7.85
CA ARG A 302 -5.35 30.48 -8.65
C ARG A 302 -6.33 29.52 -8.01
N VAL A 303 -7.31 29.08 -8.80
CA VAL A 303 -8.26 28.04 -8.41
C VAL A 303 -7.87 26.73 -9.11
N ARG A 304 -7.86 25.64 -8.35
CA ARG A 304 -7.69 24.28 -8.86
C ARG A 304 -8.92 23.46 -8.52
N GLN A 305 -9.36 22.63 -9.47
CA GLN A 305 -10.52 21.76 -9.29
C GLN A 305 -10.07 20.30 -9.29
N THR A 306 -10.52 19.54 -8.29
CA THR A 306 -10.30 18.10 -8.20
C THR A 306 -11.28 17.32 -9.08
N SER A 307 -11.01 16.03 -9.30
CA SER A 307 -11.92 15.12 -10.02
C SER A 307 -13.30 14.97 -9.36
N LEU A 308 -13.40 15.26 -8.06
CA LEU A 308 -14.66 15.28 -7.33
C LEU A 308 -15.38 16.64 -7.40
N GLY A 309 -14.89 17.60 -8.19
CA GLY A 309 -15.48 18.93 -8.31
C GLY A 309 -15.24 19.84 -7.12
N VAL A 310 -14.30 19.49 -6.23
CA VAL A 310 -13.87 20.39 -5.14
C VAL A 310 -12.90 21.41 -5.72
N GLN A 311 -13.22 22.68 -5.56
CA GLN A 311 -12.35 23.79 -5.92
C GLN A 311 -11.53 24.23 -4.71
N ILE A 312 -10.25 24.51 -4.95
CA ILE A 312 -9.26 24.89 -3.95
C ILE A 312 -8.54 26.14 -4.44
N SER A 313 -8.48 27.17 -3.60
CA SER A 313 -7.65 28.35 -3.84
C SER A 313 -6.77 28.62 -2.63
N GLY A 314 -5.52 29.04 -2.86
CA GLY A 314 -4.56 29.37 -1.81
C GLY A 314 -4.14 30.84 -1.87
N GLY A 315 -3.91 31.43 -0.71
CA GLY A 315 -3.41 32.79 -0.55
C GLY A 315 -2.67 32.97 0.78
N SER A 316 -2.14 34.16 1.00
CA SER A 316 -1.61 34.55 2.30
C SER A 316 -2.14 35.90 2.73
N ILE A 317 -2.44 36.02 4.02
CA ILE A 317 -2.89 37.25 4.66
C ILE A 317 -1.72 37.73 5.54
N GLU A 318 -1.30 38.97 5.36
CA GLU A 318 -0.33 39.60 6.26
C GLU A 318 -1.10 40.36 7.34
N THR A 319 -0.93 39.96 8.60
CA THR A 319 -1.55 40.60 9.75
C THR A 319 -0.47 40.95 10.75
N SER A 320 -0.26 42.24 11.03
CA SER A 320 0.60 42.74 12.13
C SER A 320 1.96 42.04 12.28
N GLY A 321 2.69 41.84 11.17
CA GLY A 321 4.02 41.21 11.15
C GLY A 321 4.05 39.68 11.03
N ALA A 322 2.88 39.02 10.96
CA ALA A 322 2.77 37.57 10.76
C ALA A 322 2.06 37.24 9.44
N ARG A 323 2.65 36.31 8.67
CA ARG A 323 2.06 35.79 7.42
C ARG A 323 1.21 34.56 7.72
N LEU A 324 -0.11 34.71 7.63
CA LEU A 324 -1.10 33.63 7.73
C LEU A 324 -1.29 32.98 6.37
N LEU A 325 -1.20 31.66 6.30
CA LEU A 325 -1.57 30.91 5.09
C LEU A 325 -3.06 30.60 5.13
N HIS A 326 -3.72 30.83 4.00
CA HIS A 326 -5.17 30.69 3.90
C HIS A 326 -5.52 29.88 2.64
N TYR A 327 -6.37 28.87 2.81
CA TYR A 327 -6.93 28.10 1.71
C TYR A 327 -8.45 28.14 1.77
N ALA A 328 -9.10 28.28 0.62
CA ALA A 328 -10.56 28.22 0.52
C ALA A 328 -11.00 27.01 -0.29
N PHE A 329 -12.09 26.39 0.15
CA PHE A 329 -12.75 25.28 -0.50
C PHE A 329 -14.17 25.64 -0.91
N SER A 330 -14.54 25.24 -2.13
CA SER A 330 -15.93 25.29 -2.60
C SER A 330 -16.25 24.05 -3.44
N ALA A 331 -17.54 23.77 -3.62
CA ALA A 331 -18.01 22.71 -4.51
C ALA A 331 -19.32 23.15 -5.17
N PRO A 332 -19.26 24.01 -6.22
CA PRO A 332 -20.44 24.69 -6.78
C PRO A 332 -21.54 23.73 -7.23
N ALA A 333 -21.17 22.61 -7.84
CA ALA A 333 -22.13 21.64 -8.38
C ALA A 333 -22.73 20.70 -7.33
N GLN A 334 -22.04 20.43 -6.22
CA GLN A 334 -22.42 19.40 -5.24
C GLN A 334 -22.80 19.97 -3.86
N GLY A 335 -22.60 21.27 -3.64
CA GLY A 335 -22.68 21.91 -2.33
C GLY A 335 -21.49 21.53 -1.44
N MET A 336 -20.77 22.53 -0.94
CA MET A 336 -19.82 22.34 0.15
C MET A 336 -20.57 22.44 1.47
N THR A 337 -20.46 21.43 2.33
CA THR A 337 -21.08 21.42 3.66
C THR A 337 -20.01 21.49 4.74
N GLY A 338 -20.36 21.94 5.95
CA GLY A 338 -19.43 21.98 7.08
C GLY A 338 -18.78 20.62 7.38
N LYS A 339 -19.48 19.50 7.17
CA LYS A 339 -18.90 18.15 7.31
C LYS A 339 -17.81 17.85 6.28
N ARG A 340 -18.02 18.24 5.01
CA ARG A 340 -17.02 18.09 3.94
C ARG A 340 -15.81 18.99 4.21
N ALA A 341 -16.05 20.25 4.54
CA ALA A 341 -15.03 21.22 4.86
C ALA A 341 -14.19 20.81 6.07
N ALA A 342 -14.80 20.33 7.16
CA ALA A 342 -14.09 19.81 8.33
C ALA A 342 -13.24 18.55 8.01
N THR A 343 -13.69 17.72 7.07
CA THR A 343 -12.93 16.55 6.62
C THR A 343 -11.71 16.97 5.80
N LEU A 344 -11.88 17.95 4.90
CA LEU A 344 -10.79 18.53 4.12
C LEU A 344 -9.79 19.28 5.01
N ALA A 345 -10.24 20.05 5.99
CA ALA A 345 -9.37 20.76 6.93
C ALA A 345 -8.46 19.80 7.72
N ARG A 346 -9.01 18.69 8.23
CA ARG A 346 -8.22 17.63 8.88
C ARG A 346 -7.22 16.97 7.94
N LEU A 347 -7.59 16.77 6.68
CA LEU A 347 -6.68 16.24 5.68
C LEU A 347 -5.54 17.23 5.40
N MET A 348 -5.86 18.53 5.27
CA MET A 348 -4.86 19.55 5.03
C MET A 348 -3.84 19.64 6.17
N GLU A 349 -4.29 19.59 7.43
CA GLU A 349 -3.41 19.51 8.61
C GLU A 349 -2.32 18.44 8.44
N GLN A 350 -2.69 17.27 7.90
CA GLN A 350 -1.75 16.18 7.65
C GLN A 350 -0.83 16.42 6.44
N LEU A 351 -1.29 17.14 5.43
CA LEU A 351 -0.57 17.43 4.18
C LEU A 351 0.38 18.65 4.28
N THR A 352 0.16 19.54 5.23
CA THR A 352 0.95 20.76 5.48
C THR A 352 1.73 20.68 6.81
N PRO A 353 2.74 19.79 6.89
CA PRO A 353 3.59 19.66 8.06
C PRO A 353 4.34 20.97 8.34
N GLY A 354 4.40 21.35 9.62
CA GLY A 354 5.07 22.57 10.07
C GLY A 354 4.17 23.81 10.05
N LEU A 355 2.87 23.68 9.78
CA LEU A 355 1.88 24.72 10.06
C LEU A 355 1.12 24.36 11.34
N GLY A 356 0.69 25.37 12.10
CA GLY A 356 -0.13 25.13 13.30
C GLY A 356 -1.52 24.58 12.97
N SER A 357 -2.27 24.18 14.00
CA SER A 357 -3.61 23.59 13.84
C SER A 357 -4.54 24.52 13.05
N PRO A 358 -5.19 24.03 11.98
CA PRO A 358 -6.05 24.86 11.16
C PRO A 358 -7.34 25.25 11.89
N SER A 359 -7.78 26.49 11.71
CA SER A 359 -9.15 26.89 12.03
C SER A 359 -10.01 26.89 10.76
N LEU A 360 -11.25 26.43 10.91
CA LEU A 360 -12.24 26.40 9.83
C LEU A 360 -13.23 27.55 10.03
N VAL A 361 -13.38 28.40 9.02
CA VAL A 361 -14.31 29.53 9.02
C VAL A 361 -15.26 29.40 7.84
N GLU A 362 -16.55 29.55 8.09
CA GLU A 362 -17.56 29.56 7.03
C GLU A 362 -17.59 30.95 6.37
N GLY A 363 -17.43 30.97 5.05
CA GLY A 363 -17.50 32.16 4.22
C GLY A 363 -18.89 32.34 3.60
N ARG A 364 -18.98 33.24 2.62
CA ARG A 364 -20.22 33.45 1.85
C ARG A 364 -20.37 32.42 0.74
N GLN A 365 -21.61 32.17 0.33
CA GLN A 365 -21.94 31.36 -0.86
C GLN A 365 -21.38 29.93 -0.85
N GLY A 366 -21.32 29.30 0.33
CA GLY A 366 -20.84 27.91 0.46
C GLY A 366 -19.33 27.75 0.25
N VAL A 367 -18.55 28.82 0.47
CA VAL A 367 -17.09 28.78 0.55
C VAL A 367 -16.67 28.56 1.99
N PHE A 368 -15.71 27.66 2.24
CA PHE A 368 -15.14 27.42 3.55
C PHE A 368 -13.64 27.73 3.55
N HIS A 369 -13.20 28.45 4.55
CA HIS A 369 -11.83 28.94 4.70
C HIS A 369 -11.08 28.13 5.76
N VAL A 370 -9.90 27.64 5.41
CA VAL A 370 -8.97 26.95 6.31
C VAL A 370 -7.76 27.84 6.52
N LEU A 371 -7.61 28.32 7.75
CA LEU A 371 -6.58 29.27 8.14
C LEU A 371 -5.50 28.54 8.94
N PHE A 372 -4.24 28.68 8.51
CA PHE A 372 -3.09 28.10 9.17
C PHE A 372 -2.29 29.20 9.88
N PRO A 373 -2.25 29.19 11.23
CA PRO A 373 -1.39 30.12 11.95
C PRO A 373 0.09 29.84 11.64
N PRO A 374 0.97 30.85 11.73
CA PRO A 374 2.40 30.63 11.65
C PRO A 374 2.81 29.63 12.73
N ALA A 375 3.74 28.73 12.40
CA ALA A 375 4.27 27.77 13.37
C ALA A 375 4.86 28.53 14.56
N ALA A 376 4.59 28.08 15.79
CA ALA A 376 5.28 28.61 16.95
C ALA A 376 6.80 28.41 16.78
N ALA A 377 7.59 29.43 17.14
CA ALA A 377 9.04 29.40 17.08
C ALA A 377 9.60 28.29 17.99
N GLY A 378 9.68 27.06 17.45
CA GLY A 378 10.04 25.86 18.21
C GLY A 378 9.69 24.55 17.48
N GLU A 379 8.68 24.55 16.61
CA GLU A 379 8.26 23.34 15.87
C GLU A 379 8.93 23.16 14.50
N ALA A 380 9.57 24.20 13.95
CA ALA A 380 10.19 24.15 12.62
C ALA A 380 11.52 23.36 12.56
N ALA A 381 12.03 22.87 13.71
CA ALA A 381 13.37 22.29 13.84
C ALA A 381 13.41 20.79 14.19
N ARG A 382 12.32 20.02 14.04
CA ARG A 382 12.30 18.58 14.36
C ARG A 382 11.84 17.67 13.23
#